data_AF-A0A3R8TY10-F1
#
_entry.id   AF-A0A3R8TY10-F1
#
_cell.length_a   1.000
_cell.length_b   1.000
_cell.length_c   1.000
_cell.angle_alpha   90.00
_cell.angle_beta   90.00
_cell.angle_gamma   90.00
#
_symmetry.space_group_name_H-M   'P 1'
#
loop_
_entity.id
_entity.type
_entity.pdbx_description
1 polymer ?
#
loop_
_entity_poly.entity_id
_entity_poly.type
_entity_poly.pdbx_seq_one_letter_code
_entity_poly.pdbx_strand_id
1 'polypeptide(L)'
;MEIKNLLFSIYDTLFDFISRNKLVVTVFIALTVCLYFYHRQQQEISSYRSLLNAPEVDDIIIFDTAKRSQHLYEPAFQVLQVTALSDDHIEVKAGAFTYRTMRNITRDIRVSMLMTDRYFKPQKQTLEKSKLLDLLDNETIMSVYRPVGIHVLGGVVRPRFKKPKPLYNGPNISAQNQDAIRAYHREEFEAARQGFADTAKSGNPWGQYNYATMLRDGEGGVKDIPAAIHWLQLSAKQGNHKAKAALDTLCKTHHCQTTNN
;
A
#
# COMPACT_ATOMS: atom_id res chain seq x y z
N MET A 1 -59.79 -21.41 13.85
CA MET A 1 -59.73 -21.90 15.26
C MET A 1 -58.89 -23.18 15.36
N GLU A 2 -58.95 -24.07 14.38
CA GLU A 2 -58.24 -25.36 14.37
C GLU A 2 -56.70 -25.29 14.38
N ILE A 3 -56.09 -24.37 13.63
CA ILE A 3 -54.61 -24.26 13.56
C ILE A 3 -53.99 -23.91 14.92
N LYS A 4 -54.66 -23.06 15.71
CA LYS A 4 -54.19 -22.70 17.05
C LYS A 4 -54.22 -23.90 17.99
N ASN A 5 -55.31 -24.67 17.96
CA ASN A 5 -55.45 -25.85 18.82
C ASN A 5 -54.44 -26.95 18.46
N LEU A 6 -54.14 -27.12 17.17
CA LEU A 6 -53.10 -28.04 16.72
C LEU A 6 -51.71 -27.63 17.19
N LEU A 7 -51.37 -26.34 17.10
CA LEU A 7 -50.10 -25.79 17.59
C LEU A 7 -49.92 -25.98 19.10
N PHE A 8 -50.98 -25.76 19.90
CA PHE A 8 -50.94 -26.00 21.35
C PHE A 8 -50.76 -27.48 21.68
N SER A 9 -51.45 -28.39 20.98
CA SER A 9 -51.28 -29.84 21.19
C SER A 9 -49.88 -30.33 20.83
N ILE A 10 -49.30 -29.83 19.73
CA ILE A 10 -47.91 -30.14 19.38
C ILE A 10 -46.95 -29.59 20.43
N TYR A 11 -47.18 -28.37 20.92
CA TYR A 11 -46.36 -27.78 21.96
C TYR A 11 -46.40 -28.60 23.26
N ASP A 12 -47.58 -28.97 23.75
CA ASP A 12 -47.73 -29.71 25.00
C ASP A 12 -47.09 -31.11 24.92
N THR A 13 -47.30 -31.81 23.80
CA THR A 13 -46.66 -33.12 23.57
C THR A 13 -45.14 -33.02 23.48
N LEU A 14 -44.60 -31.97 22.84
CA LEU A 14 -43.15 -31.73 22.80
C LEU A 14 -42.61 -31.38 24.19
N PHE A 15 -43.32 -30.55 24.95
CA PHE A 15 -42.94 -30.14 26.30
C PHE A 15 -42.91 -31.32 27.25
N ASP A 16 -43.92 -32.19 27.20
CA ASP A 16 -43.96 -33.42 27.99
C ASP A 16 -42.86 -34.40 27.59
N PHE A 17 -42.58 -34.54 26.29
CA PHE A 17 -41.49 -35.37 25.82
C PHE A 17 -40.12 -34.87 26.29
N ILE A 18 -39.86 -33.56 26.14
CA ILE A 18 -38.61 -32.93 26.56
C ILE A 18 -38.48 -32.98 28.08
N SER A 19 -39.57 -32.75 28.83
CA SER A 19 -39.54 -32.72 30.28
C SER A 19 -39.34 -34.11 30.91
N ARG A 20 -39.85 -35.17 30.29
CA ARG A 20 -39.60 -36.57 30.69
C ARG A 20 -38.21 -37.05 30.31
N ASN A 21 -37.67 -36.59 29.18
CA ASN A 21 -36.39 -37.05 28.63
C ASN A 21 -35.27 -35.99 28.72
N LYS A 22 -35.32 -35.08 29.70
CA LYS A 22 -34.40 -33.92 29.80
C LYS A 22 -32.94 -34.29 29.60
N LEU A 23 -32.48 -35.37 30.25
CA LEU A 23 -31.09 -35.82 30.17
C LEU A 23 -30.70 -36.29 28.76
N VAL A 24 -31.56 -37.08 28.11
CA VAL A 24 -31.32 -37.57 26.74
C VAL A 24 -31.29 -36.41 25.75
N VAL A 25 -32.24 -35.48 25.85
CA VAL A 25 -32.29 -34.30 24.99
C VAL A 25 -31.06 -33.42 25.20
N THR A 26 -30.63 -33.24 26.46
CA THR A 26 -29.44 -32.44 26.79
C THR A 26 -28.17 -33.07 26.22
N VAL A 27 -28.00 -34.38 26.38
CA VAL A 27 -26.86 -35.14 25.82
C VAL A 27 -26.86 -35.06 24.29
N PHE A 28 -28.02 -35.22 23.65
CA PHE A 28 -28.14 -35.10 22.20
C PHE A 28 -27.75 -33.70 21.70
N ILE A 29 -28.20 -32.63 22.36
CA ILE A 29 -27.81 -31.26 22.03
C ILE A 29 -26.29 -31.07 22.23
N ALA A 30 -25.73 -31.56 23.33
CA ALA A 30 -24.29 -31.47 23.58
C ALA A 30 -23.48 -32.21 22.49
N LEU A 31 -23.90 -33.42 22.11
CA LEU A 31 -23.26 -34.21 21.06
C LEU A 31 -23.33 -33.51 19.70
N THR A 32 -24.49 -32.96 19.34
CA THR A 32 -24.64 -32.24 18.07
C THR A 32 -23.77 -30.99 18.01
N VAL A 33 -23.65 -30.25 19.13
CA VAL A 33 -22.75 -29.10 19.24
C VAL A 33 -21.28 -29.53 19.13
N CYS A 34 -20.86 -30.59 19.83
CA CYS A 34 -19.50 -31.13 19.73
C CYS A 34 -19.16 -31.60 18.31
N LEU A 35 -20.08 -32.32 17.65
CA LEU A 35 -19.93 -32.76 16.26
C LEU A 35 -19.82 -31.57 15.30
N TYR A 36 -20.61 -30.52 15.50
CA TYR A 36 -20.51 -29.29 14.72
C TYR A 36 -19.13 -28.66 14.84
N PHE A 37 -18.61 -28.50 16.06
CA PHE A 37 -17.27 -27.93 16.28
C PHE A 37 -16.16 -28.82 15.71
N TYR A 38 -16.25 -30.14 15.88
CA TYR A 38 -15.30 -31.08 15.29
C TYR A 38 -15.28 -30.99 13.76
N HIS A 39 -16.45 -31.04 13.13
CA HIS A 39 -16.55 -30.93 11.68
C HIS A 39 -16.01 -29.59 11.17
N ARG A 40 -16.37 -28.49 11.84
CA ARG A 40 -15.84 -27.16 11.53
C ARG A 40 -14.31 -27.11 11.63
N GLN A 41 -13.73 -27.70 12.67
CA GLN A 41 -12.29 -27.77 12.84
C GLN A 41 -11.62 -28.57 11.70
N GLN A 42 -12.20 -29.70 11.30
CA GLN A 42 -11.70 -30.49 10.17
C GLN A 42 -11.75 -29.71 8.84
N GLN A 43 -12.81 -28.92 8.63
CA GLN A 43 -12.91 -28.04 7.47
C GLN A 43 -11.83 -26.95 7.48
N GLU A 44 -11.55 -26.34 8.63
CA GLU A 44 -10.48 -25.33 8.75
C GLU A 44 -9.10 -25.95 8.49
N ILE A 45 -8.79 -27.12 9.07
CA ILE A 45 -7.51 -27.80 8.85
C ILE A 45 -7.34 -28.23 7.38
N SER A 46 -8.40 -28.76 6.75
CA SER A 46 -8.33 -29.15 5.33
C SER A 46 -8.13 -27.93 4.41
N SER A 47 -8.73 -26.79 4.75
CA SER A 47 -8.46 -25.51 4.08
C SER A 47 -6.98 -25.10 4.21
N TYR A 48 -6.40 -25.16 5.42
CA TYR A 48 -4.98 -24.85 5.63
C TYR A 48 -4.07 -25.80 4.84
N ARG A 49 -4.33 -27.11 4.83
CA ARG A 49 -3.58 -28.07 4.01
C ARG A 49 -3.62 -27.72 2.52
N SER A 50 -4.80 -27.37 2.01
CA SER A 50 -4.96 -26.96 0.61
C SER A 50 -4.10 -25.74 0.26
N LEU A 51 -4.11 -24.71 1.11
CA LEU A 51 -3.29 -23.51 0.93
C LEU A 51 -1.79 -23.81 1.00
N LEU A 52 -1.35 -24.70 1.90
CA LEU A 52 0.07 -25.07 2.03
C LEU A 52 0.56 -25.99 0.91
N ASN A 53 -0.32 -26.79 0.29
CA ASN A 53 0.02 -27.61 -0.88
C ASN A 53 0.26 -26.75 -2.13
N ALA A 54 -0.44 -25.62 -2.24
CA ALA A 54 -0.33 -24.69 -3.36
C ALA A 54 -0.16 -23.25 -2.85
N PRO A 55 0.99 -22.91 -2.24
CA PRO A 55 1.21 -21.60 -1.64
C PRO A 55 1.28 -20.51 -2.71
N GLU A 56 0.77 -19.33 -2.39
CA GLU A 56 0.78 -18.14 -3.25
C GLU A 56 1.51 -16.97 -2.57
N VAL A 57 1.97 -16.03 -3.41
CA VAL A 57 2.52 -14.76 -2.90
C VAL A 57 1.44 -14.00 -2.11
N ASP A 58 1.86 -13.45 -0.98
CA ASP A 58 1.05 -12.80 0.07
C ASP A 58 0.19 -13.71 0.95
N ASP A 59 0.29 -15.03 0.82
CA ASP A 59 -0.28 -15.91 1.84
C ASP A 59 0.28 -15.54 3.22
N ILE A 60 -0.62 -15.48 4.21
CA ILE A 60 -0.32 -15.14 5.59
C ILE A 60 -0.34 -16.42 6.41
N ILE A 61 0.77 -16.72 7.08
CA ILE A 61 0.95 -17.92 7.89
C ILE A 61 1.15 -17.48 9.34
N ILE A 62 0.35 -18.02 10.26
CA ILE A 62 0.58 -17.84 11.69
C ILE A 62 1.45 -18.99 12.19
N PHE A 63 2.61 -18.63 12.72
CA PHE A 63 3.67 -19.56 13.07
C PHE A 63 3.96 -19.47 14.57
N ASP A 64 4.02 -20.59 15.27
CA ASP A 64 4.43 -20.64 16.67
C ASP A 64 5.95 -20.80 16.79
N THR A 65 6.62 -19.71 17.15
CA THR A 65 8.08 -19.69 17.28
C THR A 65 8.57 -20.40 18.55
N ALA A 66 7.70 -20.61 19.53
CA ALA A 66 8.05 -21.24 20.80
C ALA A 66 8.44 -22.71 20.63
N LYS A 67 7.83 -23.41 19.67
CA LYS A 67 8.10 -24.82 19.36
C LYS A 67 9.49 -25.07 18.76
N ARG A 68 10.25 -24.01 18.45
CA ARG A 68 11.67 -24.12 18.06
C ARG A 68 12.63 -24.02 19.24
N SER A 69 12.18 -23.59 20.42
CA SER A 69 13.04 -23.39 21.59
C SER A 69 13.18 -24.67 22.41
N GLN A 70 14.37 -24.92 22.95
CA GLN A 70 14.63 -26.02 23.89
C GLN A 70 14.22 -25.69 25.34
N HIS A 71 13.73 -24.48 25.61
CA HIS A 71 13.28 -24.04 26.93
C HIS A 71 11.83 -24.46 27.20
N LEU A 72 11.35 -24.23 28.44
CA LEU A 72 9.95 -24.41 28.80
C LEU A 72 9.05 -23.67 27.79
N TYR A 73 8.07 -24.37 27.24
CA TYR A 73 7.22 -23.85 26.18
C TYR A 73 6.37 -22.67 26.67
N GLU A 74 6.56 -21.50 26.04
CA GLU A 74 5.73 -20.30 26.21
C GLU A 74 5.22 -19.84 24.85
N PRO A 75 3.90 -19.83 24.58
CA PRO A 75 3.36 -19.52 23.26
C PRO A 75 3.87 -18.18 22.70
N ALA A 76 4.47 -18.23 21.51
CA ALA A 76 5.07 -17.08 20.86
C ALA A 76 4.73 -17.09 19.37
N PHE A 77 3.50 -16.71 19.05
CA PHE A 77 3.02 -16.68 17.67
C PHE A 77 3.59 -15.49 16.91
N GLN A 78 3.91 -15.69 15.65
CA GLN A 78 4.43 -14.68 14.75
C GLN A 78 3.74 -14.83 13.40
N VAL A 79 3.47 -13.70 12.76
CA VAL A 79 2.88 -13.67 11.42
C VAL A 79 4.00 -13.73 10.39
N LEU A 80 3.91 -14.64 9.43
CA LEU A 80 4.77 -14.72 8.27
C LEU A 80 3.95 -14.33 7.02
N GLN A 81 4.58 -13.62 6.09
CA GLN A 81 4.00 -13.32 4.77
C GLN A 81 4.88 -13.94 3.70
N VAL A 82 4.28 -14.71 2.78
CA VAL A 82 4.97 -15.23 1.59
C VAL A 82 5.30 -14.08 0.64
N THR A 83 6.57 -13.90 0.30
CA THR A 83 7.04 -12.82 -0.58
C THR A 83 7.49 -13.30 -1.95
N ALA A 84 7.89 -14.56 -2.06
CA ALA A 84 8.26 -15.18 -3.34
C ALA A 84 8.10 -16.69 -3.26
N LEU A 85 7.99 -17.32 -4.43
CA LEU A 85 7.92 -18.77 -4.59
C LEU A 85 9.08 -19.20 -5.49
N SER A 86 9.74 -20.28 -5.10
CA SER A 86 10.64 -21.07 -5.94
C SER A 86 10.03 -22.45 -6.19
N ASP A 87 10.73 -23.37 -6.84
CA ASP A 87 10.21 -24.72 -7.09
C ASP A 87 9.99 -25.51 -5.78
N ASP A 88 11.00 -25.50 -4.90
CA ASP A 88 11.13 -26.31 -3.68
C ASP A 88 10.92 -25.52 -2.37
N HIS A 89 11.09 -24.19 -2.41
CA HIS A 89 10.98 -23.32 -1.24
C HIS A 89 9.96 -22.19 -1.43
N ILE A 90 9.46 -21.68 -0.30
CA ILE A 90 8.81 -20.37 -0.22
C ILE A 90 9.74 -19.38 0.48
N GLU A 91 9.76 -18.14 0.03
CA GLU A 91 10.40 -17.04 0.72
C GLU A 91 9.35 -16.30 1.55
N VAL A 92 9.65 -16.01 2.81
CA VAL A 92 8.75 -15.34 3.74
C VAL A 92 9.44 -14.18 4.45
N LYS A 93 8.64 -13.18 4.83
CA LYS A 93 9.03 -12.17 5.82
C LYS A 93 8.29 -12.41 7.12
N ALA A 94 9.00 -12.31 8.23
CA ALA A 94 8.42 -12.42 9.56
C ALA A 94 7.98 -11.06 10.10
N GLY A 95 6.88 -11.04 10.85
CA GLY A 95 6.39 -9.88 11.58
C GLY A 95 7.38 -9.43 12.66
N ALA A 96 7.41 -8.14 12.94
CA ALA A 96 8.23 -7.52 13.98
C ALA A 96 7.76 -7.91 15.39
N PHE A 97 6.50 -8.32 15.53
CA PHE A 97 5.84 -8.62 16.78
C PHE A 97 5.65 -10.12 16.98
N THR A 98 5.75 -10.55 18.24
CA THR A 98 5.32 -11.88 18.71
C THR A 98 4.10 -11.72 19.61
N TYR A 99 3.23 -12.72 19.60
CA TYR A 99 1.93 -12.69 20.24
C TYR A 99 1.78 -13.88 21.18
N ARG A 100 1.19 -13.63 22.36
CA ARG A 100 0.87 -14.69 23.33
C ARG A 100 -0.38 -15.49 22.99
N THR A 101 -1.29 -14.95 22.18
CA THR A 101 -2.57 -15.59 21.85
C THR A 101 -2.99 -15.32 20.40
N MET A 102 -3.71 -16.26 19.80
CA MET A 102 -4.31 -16.12 18.46
C MET A 102 -5.29 -14.94 18.37
N ARG A 103 -5.96 -14.61 19.49
CA ARG A 103 -6.87 -13.48 19.58
C ARG A 103 -6.17 -12.14 19.34
N ASN A 104 -4.96 -11.97 19.88
CA ASN A 104 -4.20 -10.72 19.69
C ASN A 104 -3.76 -10.55 18.23
N ILE A 105 -3.34 -11.63 17.58
CA ILE A 105 -3.00 -11.63 16.16
C ILE A 105 -4.21 -11.25 15.32
N THR A 106 -5.35 -11.92 15.56
CA THR A 106 -6.61 -11.65 14.85
C THR A 106 -7.04 -10.19 15.00
N ARG A 107 -6.90 -9.61 16.20
CA ARG A 107 -7.20 -8.21 16.44
C ARG A 107 -6.30 -7.30 15.60
N ASP A 108 -5.00 -7.55 15.60
CA ASP A 108 -4.02 -6.74 14.89
C ASP A 108 -4.17 -6.84 13.37
N ILE A 109 -4.51 -8.03 12.85
CA ILE A 109 -4.91 -8.20 11.46
C ILE A 109 -6.14 -7.33 11.17
N ARG A 110 -7.21 -7.42 11.97
CA ARG A 110 -8.46 -6.67 11.78
C ARG A 110 -8.28 -5.15 11.79
N VAL A 111 -7.40 -4.63 12.64
CA VAL A 111 -7.07 -3.19 12.66
C VAL A 111 -6.03 -2.80 11.61
N SER A 112 -5.76 -3.68 10.65
CA SER A 112 -4.86 -3.44 9.52
C SER A 112 -3.42 -3.14 9.94
N MET A 113 -2.92 -3.80 10.99
CA MET A 113 -1.55 -3.58 11.44
C MET A 113 -0.52 -4.15 10.46
N LEU A 114 -0.86 -5.23 9.74
CA LEU A 114 0.01 -5.92 8.79
C LEU A 114 0.40 -5.05 7.58
N MET A 115 -0.43 -4.07 7.20
CA MET A 115 -0.11 -3.14 6.10
C MET A 115 0.79 -1.97 6.51
N THR A 116 1.10 -1.82 7.81
CA THR A 116 1.90 -0.69 8.29
C THR A 116 3.37 -0.85 7.94
N ASP A 117 4.02 0.29 7.67
CA ASP A 117 5.46 0.31 7.45
C ASP A 117 6.16 -0.28 8.67
N ARG A 118 7.07 -1.23 8.43
CA ARG A 118 7.87 -1.97 9.44
C ARG A 118 7.13 -3.06 10.19
N TYR A 119 5.86 -3.38 9.88
CA TYR A 119 5.23 -4.57 10.47
C TYR A 119 6.02 -5.82 10.10
N PHE A 120 6.33 -6.02 8.82
CA PHE A 120 7.19 -7.10 8.38
C PHE A 120 8.66 -6.67 8.40
N LYS A 121 9.51 -7.50 9.00
CA LYS A 121 10.97 -7.29 9.01
C LYS A 121 11.50 -7.36 7.57
N PRO A 122 12.55 -6.57 7.22
CA PRO A 122 13.12 -6.61 5.89
C PRO A 122 13.83 -7.93 5.59
N GLN A 123 14.33 -8.62 6.63
CA GLN A 123 15.00 -9.90 6.52
C GLN A 123 14.03 -10.98 6.00
N LYS A 124 14.43 -11.62 4.90
CA LYS A 124 13.73 -12.76 4.30
C LYS A 124 14.23 -14.06 4.91
N GLN A 125 13.33 -15.03 5.01
CA GLN A 125 13.62 -16.40 5.45
C GLN A 125 13.06 -17.36 4.40
N THR A 126 13.64 -18.55 4.29
CA THR A 126 13.16 -19.58 3.38
C THR A 126 12.57 -20.75 4.18
N LEU A 127 11.48 -21.32 3.67
CA LEU A 127 10.88 -22.55 4.19
C LEU A 127 10.76 -23.57 3.05
N GLU A 128 11.14 -24.81 3.30
CA GLU A 128 10.92 -25.93 2.38
C GLU A 128 9.41 -26.22 2.23
N LYS A 129 8.93 -26.29 0.99
CA LYS A 129 7.52 -26.62 0.70
C LYS A 129 7.14 -28.00 1.21
N SER A 130 8.05 -28.97 1.05
CA SER A 130 7.86 -30.35 1.51
C SER A 130 7.58 -30.46 3.00
N LYS A 131 8.12 -29.53 3.82
CA LYS A 131 7.96 -29.53 5.28
C LYS A 131 6.73 -28.75 5.76
N LEU A 132 6.00 -28.05 4.89
CA LEU A 132 4.91 -27.18 5.32
C LEU A 132 3.75 -27.96 5.96
N LEU A 133 3.41 -29.13 5.42
CA LEU A 133 2.39 -29.99 6.01
C LEU A 133 2.83 -30.59 7.35
N ASP A 134 4.10 -30.99 7.47
CA ASP A 134 4.66 -31.48 8.74
C ASP A 134 4.61 -30.39 9.82
N LEU A 135 4.87 -29.14 9.44
CA LEU A 135 4.77 -27.99 10.33
C LEU A 135 3.32 -27.69 10.74
N LEU A 136 2.34 -27.98 9.89
CA LEU A 136 0.93 -27.92 10.28
C LEU A 136 0.57 -29.06 11.24
N ASP A 137 1.06 -30.27 10.96
CA ASP A 137 0.73 -31.49 11.69
C ASP A 137 1.33 -31.53 13.09
N ASN A 138 2.50 -30.93 13.28
CA ASN A 138 3.10 -30.72 14.60
C ASN A 138 2.65 -29.40 15.28
N GLU A 139 1.64 -28.73 14.70
CA GLU A 139 1.06 -27.48 15.19
C GLU A 139 2.12 -26.36 15.37
N THR A 140 3.13 -26.29 14.50
CA THR A 140 4.01 -25.13 14.40
C THR A 140 3.39 -24.06 13.50
N ILE A 141 2.70 -24.46 12.43
CA ILE A 141 1.79 -23.60 11.68
C ILE A 141 0.41 -23.71 12.30
N MET A 142 -0.11 -22.62 12.84
CA MET A 142 -1.39 -22.58 13.56
C MET A 142 -2.56 -22.26 12.64
N SER A 143 -2.33 -21.42 11.64
CA SER A 143 -3.38 -20.96 10.71
C SER A 143 -2.75 -20.42 9.43
N VAL A 144 -3.47 -20.52 8.32
CA VAL A 144 -3.05 -20.00 7.02
C VAL A 144 -4.20 -19.24 6.39
N TYR A 145 -3.91 -18.06 5.83
CA TYR A 145 -4.89 -17.23 5.17
C TYR A 145 -4.38 -16.75 3.83
N ARG A 146 -5.17 -16.99 2.77
CA ARG A 146 -4.97 -16.33 1.48
C ARG A 146 -5.75 -15.01 1.47
N PRO A 147 -5.12 -13.87 1.16
CA PRO A 147 -5.84 -12.61 1.05
C PRO A 147 -6.92 -12.65 -0.04
N VAL A 148 -8.12 -12.18 0.28
CA VAL A 148 -9.16 -11.89 -0.71
C VAL A 148 -9.05 -10.41 -1.07
N GLY A 149 -8.54 -10.12 -2.28
CA GLY A 149 -8.19 -8.77 -2.67
C GLY A 149 -7.00 -8.24 -1.85
N ILE A 150 -7.25 -7.26 -0.97
CA ILE A 150 -6.23 -6.72 -0.05
C ILE A 150 -6.47 -7.11 1.41
N HIS A 151 -7.46 -7.97 1.67
CA HIS A 151 -7.97 -8.22 3.01
C HIS A 151 -7.71 -9.64 3.52
N VAL A 152 -7.40 -9.74 4.80
CA VAL A 152 -7.45 -10.98 5.60
C VAL A 152 -8.22 -10.67 6.87
N LEU A 153 -9.20 -11.51 7.21
CA LEU A 153 -10.06 -11.33 8.40
C LEU A 153 -10.72 -9.93 8.50
N GLY A 154 -10.94 -9.26 7.37
CA GLY A 154 -11.52 -7.92 7.28
C GLY A 154 -10.52 -6.75 7.37
N GLY A 155 -9.28 -7.01 7.77
CA GLY A 155 -8.24 -5.98 7.81
C GLY A 155 -7.34 -6.00 6.59
N VAL A 156 -6.72 -4.87 6.27
CA VAL A 156 -5.85 -4.71 5.10
C VAL A 156 -4.46 -5.27 5.38
N VAL A 157 -3.96 -6.13 4.49
CA VAL A 157 -2.65 -6.79 4.63
C VAL A 157 -1.68 -6.50 3.48
N ARG A 158 -2.18 -6.04 2.33
CA ARG A 158 -1.35 -5.64 1.19
C ARG A 158 -1.25 -4.12 1.12
N PRO A 159 -0.04 -3.53 1.29
CA PRO A 159 0.15 -2.10 1.03
C PRO A 159 -0.10 -1.79 -0.44
N ARG A 160 -0.73 -0.65 -0.73
CA ARG A 160 -0.85 -0.15 -2.11
C ARG A 160 0.52 0.37 -2.57
N PHE A 161 1.42 -0.53 -2.95
CA PHE A 161 2.83 -0.21 -3.25
C PHE A 161 3.06 0.57 -4.54
N LYS A 162 2.04 0.80 -5.36
CA LYS A 162 2.14 1.79 -6.43
C LYS A 162 1.58 3.10 -5.90
N LYS A 163 2.46 3.98 -5.38
CA LYS A 163 2.13 5.41 -5.32
C LYS A 163 1.60 5.76 -6.71
N PRO A 164 0.36 6.30 -6.83
CA PRO A 164 -0.16 6.65 -8.14
C PRO A 164 0.86 7.55 -8.82
N LYS A 165 1.09 7.31 -10.12
CA LYS A 165 1.91 8.24 -10.91
C LYS A 165 1.35 9.65 -10.64
N PRO A 166 2.20 10.64 -10.29
CA PRO A 166 1.69 11.97 -9.99
C PRO A 166 0.85 12.45 -11.17
N LEU A 167 -0.37 12.93 -10.88
CA LEU A 167 -1.25 13.48 -11.92
C LEU A 167 -0.62 14.71 -12.60
N TYR A 168 0.35 15.34 -11.92
CA TYR A 168 1.10 16.48 -12.39
C TYR A 168 2.58 16.34 -11.97
N ASN A 169 3.51 16.34 -12.92
CA ASN A 169 4.95 16.18 -12.67
C ASN A 169 5.67 17.50 -12.37
N GLY A 170 4.94 18.60 -12.18
CA GLY A 170 5.56 19.92 -12.16
C GLY A 170 5.98 20.41 -13.56
N PRO A 171 6.45 21.66 -13.66
CA PRO A 171 7.09 22.13 -14.88
C PRO A 171 8.38 21.33 -15.17
N ASN A 172 8.60 20.98 -16.43
CA ASN A 172 9.84 20.31 -16.87
C ASN A 172 11.02 21.30 -16.86
N ILE A 173 11.66 21.42 -15.70
CA ILE A 173 12.84 22.25 -15.47
C ILE A 173 14.07 21.38 -15.78
N SER A 174 14.84 21.72 -16.81
CA SER A 174 16.09 21.01 -17.10
C SER A 174 17.11 21.18 -15.96
N ALA A 175 18.04 20.22 -15.80
CA ALA A 175 19.09 20.31 -14.79
C ALA A 175 19.90 21.62 -14.91
N GLN A 176 20.19 22.06 -16.13
CA GLN A 176 20.87 23.32 -16.42
C GLN A 176 20.09 24.55 -15.91
N ASN A 177 18.75 24.54 -16.01
CA ASN A 177 17.92 25.61 -15.47
C ASN A 177 17.94 25.61 -13.92
N GLN A 178 18.04 24.45 -13.29
CA GLN A 178 18.12 24.35 -11.82
C GLN A 178 19.41 24.95 -11.29
N ASP A 179 20.52 24.76 -11.99
CA ASP A 179 21.83 25.30 -11.60
C ASP A 179 21.81 26.83 -11.63
N ALA A 180 21.25 27.41 -12.69
CA ALA A 180 21.07 28.86 -12.81
C ALA A 180 20.09 29.43 -11.75
N ILE A 181 19.00 28.71 -11.42
CA ILE A 181 18.11 29.06 -10.31
C ILE A 181 18.88 29.07 -8.98
N ARG A 182 19.76 28.08 -8.74
CA ARG A 182 20.57 28.04 -7.52
C ARG A 182 21.55 29.21 -7.45
N ALA A 183 22.22 29.57 -8.55
CA ALA A 183 23.07 30.76 -8.62
C ALA A 183 22.27 32.04 -8.33
N TYR A 184 21.07 32.16 -8.90
CA TYR A 184 20.18 33.31 -8.66
C TYR A 184 19.82 33.46 -7.18
N HIS A 185 19.47 32.37 -6.50
CA HIS A 185 19.15 32.40 -5.06
C HIS A 185 20.36 32.68 -4.16
N ARG A 186 21.58 32.52 -4.68
CA ARG A 186 22.83 32.92 -4.01
C ARG A 186 23.24 34.35 -4.35
N GLU A 187 22.40 35.08 -5.10
CA GLU A 187 22.67 36.44 -5.58
C GLU A 187 23.87 36.53 -6.54
N GLU A 188 24.27 35.40 -7.14
CA GLU A 188 25.31 35.31 -8.15
C GLU A 188 24.73 35.66 -9.54
N PHE A 189 24.23 36.89 -9.69
CA PHE A 189 23.36 37.26 -10.81
C PHE A 189 24.00 37.15 -12.20
N GLU A 190 25.29 37.42 -12.36
CA GLU A 190 25.98 37.26 -13.64
C GLU A 190 26.05 35.78 -14.06
N ALA A 191 26.39 34.90 -13.11
CA ALA A 191 26.42 33.45 -13.33
C ALA A 191 25.01 32.90 -13.62
N ALA A 192 24.01 33.37 -12.88
CA ALA A 192 22.61 33.02 -13.12
C ALA A 192 22.15 33.47 -14.51
N ARG A 193 22.48 34.72 -14.91
CA ARG A 193 22.13 35.26 -16.22
C ARG A 193 22.75 34.44 -17.35
N GLN A 194 24.02 34.09 -17.22
CA GLN A 194 24.72 33.26 -18.20
C GLN A 194 24.10 31.85 -18.28
N GLY A 195 23.87 31.20 -17.13
CA GLY A 195 23.25 29.88 -17.09
C GLY A 195 21.82 29.87 -17.67
N PHE A 196 21.03 30.91 -17.41
CA PHE A 196 19.73 31.07 -18.04
C PHE A 196 19.84 31.34 -19.55
N ALA A 197 20.82 32.11 -20.01
CA ALA A 197 21.07 32.34 -21.43
C ALA A 197 21.37 31.03 -22.17
N ASP A 198 22.22 30.19 -21.60
CA ASP A 198 22.61 28.91 -22.21
C ASP A 198 21.43 27.92 -22.23
N THR A 199 20.63 27.92 -21.16
CA THR A 199 19.37 27.16 -21.08
C THR A 199 18.32 27.68 -22.07
N ALA A 200 18.25 28.99 -22.29
CA ALA A 200 17.35 29.62 -23.25
C ALA A 200 17.71 29.25 -24.70
N LYS A 201 19.01 29.28 -25.03
CA LYS A 201 19.57 28.86 -26.32
C LYS A 201 19.33 27.39 -26.63
N SER A 202 19.26 26.53 -25.61
CA SER A 202 18.90 25.12 -25.79
C SER A 202 17.41 24.90 -26.04
N GLY A 203 16.63 25.97 -26.22
CA GLY A 203 15.19 25.91 -26.52
C GLY A 203 14.29 25.69 -25.30
N ASN A 204 14.82 25.60 -24.08
CA ASN A 204 14.00 25.27 -22.91
C ASN A 204 13.07 26.44 -22.55
N PRO A 205 11.74 26.23 -22.45
CA PRO A 205 10.80 27.32 -22.22
C PRO A 205 10.97 28.00 -20.85
N TRP A 206 11.44 27.30 -19.82
CA TRP A 206 11.73 27.91 -18.52
C TRP A 206 13.03 28.72 -18.52
N GLY A 207 14.07 28.24 -19.20
CA GLY A 207 15.29 29.00 -19.42
C GLY A 207 15.04 30.29 -20.21
N GLN A 208 14.26 30.21 -21.30
CA GLN A 208 13.87 31.37 -22.09
C GLN A 208 13.09 32.41 -21.24
N TYR A 209 12.14 31.96 -20.41
CA TYR A 209 11.41 32.82 -19.49
C TYR A 209 12.31 33.49 -18.43
N ASN A 210 13.16 32.69 -17.78
CA ASN A 210 14.07 33.18 -16.74
C ASN A 210 15.10 34.16 -17.31
N TYR A 211 15.70 33.85 -18.45
CA TYR A 211 16.65 34.74 -19.11
C TYR A 211 15.99 36.06 -19.53
N ALA A 212 14.77 35.99 -20.05
CA ALA A 212 14.01 37.19 -20.39
C ALA A 212 13.71 38.07 -19.18
N THR A 213 13.46 37.45 -18.03
CA THR A 213 13.21 38.17 -16.77
C THR A 213 14.48 38.90 -16.31
N MET A 214 15.64 38.23 -16.34
CA MET A 214 16.94 38.87 -16.06
C MET A 214 17.21 40.05 -17.00
N LEU A 215 16.94 39.89 -18.30
CA LEU A 215 17.09 40.95 -19.32
C LEU A 215 16.16 42.14 -19.05
N ARG A 216 14.91 41.87 -18.65
CA ARG A 216 13.91 42.90 -18.32
C ARG A 216 14.33 43.73 -17.11
N ASP A 217 14.89 43.07 -16.11
CA ASP A 217 15.19 43.67 -14.82
C ASP A 217 16.61 44.24 -14.75
N GLY A 218 17.51 43.82 -15.66
CA GLY A 218 18.92 44.23 -15.65
C GLY A 218 19.73 43.51 -14.58
N GLU A 219 19.30 42.32 -14.17
CA GLU A 219 20.01 41.52 -13.17
C GLU A 219 21.20 40.84 -13.85
N GLY A 220 22.38 40.91 -13.24
CA GLY A 220 23.60 40.31 -13.79
C GLY A 220 24.08 40.98 -15.09
N GLY A 221 23.75 42.25 -15.32
CA GLY A 221 24.34 43.10 -16.37
C GLY A 221 23.34 44.11 -16.95
N VAL A 222 23.52 44.54 -18.21
CA VAL A 222 22.67 45.60 -18.79
C VAL A 222 21.25 45.11 -19.10
N LYS A 223 20.26 45.95 -18.78
CA LYS A 223 18.84 45.77 -19.11
C LYS A 223 18.61 45.85 -20.62
N ASP A 224 17.85 44.90 -21.17
CA ASP A 224 17.53 44.79 -22.60
C ASP A 224 16.07 44.34 -22.78
N ILE A 225 15.17 45.32 -22.91
CA ILE A 225 13.73 45.07 -23.07
C ILE A 225 13.40 44.39 -24.41
N PRO A 226 13.96 44.80 -25.57
CA PRO A 226 13.72 44.11 -26.83
C PRO A 226 14.10 42.62 -26.78
N ALA A 227 15.26 42.28 -26.20
CA ALA A 227 15.66 40.88 -26.04
C ALA A 227 14.74 40.12 -25.07
N ALA A 228 14.31 40.76 -23.98
CA ALA A 228 13.35 40.15 -23.06
C ALA A 228 12.03 39.79 -23.76
N ILE A 229 11.48 40.70 -24.58
CA ILE A 229 10.26 40.45 -25.37
C ILE A 229 10.46 39.23 -26.29
N HIS A 230 11.58 39.17 -27.02
CA HIS A 230 11.88 38.07 -27.93
C HIS A 230 11.89 36.71 -27.21
N TRP A 231 12.62 36.60 -26.10
CA TRP A 231 12.70 35.35 -25.34
C TRP A 231 11.38 34.96 -24.66
N LEU A 232 10.59 35.94 -24.20
CA LEU A 232 9.24 35.69 -23.69
C LEU A 232 8.30 35.15 -24.78
N GLN A 233 8.39 35.67 -26.00
CA GLN A 233 7.60 35.18 -27.13
C GLN A 233 7.94 33.72 -27.46
N LEU A 234 9.22 33.36 -27.51
CA LEU A 234 9.65 31.98 -27.74
C LEU A 234 9.15 31.02 -26.64
N SER A 235 9.25 31.44 -25.39
CA SER A 235 8.79 30.67 -24.25
C SER A 235 7.26 30.49 -24.25
N ALA A 236 6.52 31.55 -24.53
CA ALA A 236 5.06 31.54 -24.61
C ALA A 236 4.54 30.65 -25.76
N LYS A 237 5.21 30.65 -26.92
CA LYS A 237 4.88 29.76 -28.06
C LYS A 237 4.99 28.27 -27.69
N GLN A 238 5.82 27.92 -26.71
CA GLN A 238 5.97 26.57 -26.19
C GLN A 238 5.00 26.24 -25.03
N GLY A 239 4.02 27.10 -24.75
CA GLY A 239 3.00 26.87 -23.73
C GLY A 239 3.40 27.34 -22.32
N ASN A 240 4.48 28.10 -22.15
CA ASN A 240 4.81 28.68 -20.85
C ASN A 240 3.85 29.83 -20.49
N HIS A 241 2.88 29.53 -19.62
CA HIS A 241 1.88 30.50 -19.17
C HIS A 241 2.48 31.70 -18.41
N LYS A 242 3.58 31.52 -17.68
CA LYS A 242 4.27 32.63 -17.00
C LYS A 242 4.91 33.58 -18.00
N ALA A 243 5.52 33.04 -19.05
CA ALA A 243 6.07 33.85 -20.12
C ALA A 243 4.98 34.62 -20.87
N LYS A 244 3.84 33.99 -21.15
CA LYS A 244 2.67 34.67 -21.73
C LYS A 244 2.20 35.83 -20.86
N ALA A 245 1.99 35.60 -19.56
CA ALA A 245 1.55 36.65 -18.64
C ALA A 245 2.57 37.80 -18.51
N ALA A 246 3.86 37.47 -18.46
CA ALA A 246 4.94 38.46 -18.42
C ALA A 246 5.03 39.26 -19.72
N LEU A 247 4.85 38.61 -20.88
CA LEU A 247 4.78 39.27 -22.19
C LEU A 247 3.58 40.22 -22.24
N ASP A 248 2.39 39.75 -21.90
CA ASP A 248 1.15 40.55 -21.88
C ASP A 248 1.31 41.80 -20.99
N THR A 249 2.03 41.68 -19.88
CA THR A 249 2.33 42.80 -19.00
C THR A 249 3.33 43.77 -19.64
N LEU A 250 4.42 43.26 -20.21
CA LEU A 250 5.47 44.06 -20.80
C LEU A 250 4.99 44.83 -22.05
N CYS A 251 4.08 44.24 -22.82
CA CYS A 251 3.50 44.85 -24.02
C CYS A 251 2.48 45.96 -23.73
N LYS A 252 2.07 46.14 -22.47
CA LYS A 252 1.25 47.31 -22.08
C LYS A 252 2.08 48.60 -22.04
N THR A 253 3.37 48.49 -21.74
CA THR A 253 4.27 49.65 -21.57
C THR A 253 5.34 49.75 -22.67
N HIS A 254 5.52 48.70 -23.47
CA HIS A 254 6.49 48.66 -24.55
C HIS A 254 5.87 48.17 -25.85
N HIS A 255 6.41 48.61 -26.99
CA HIS A 255 5.98 48.12 -28.29
C HIS A 255 6.43 46.66 -28.48
N CYS A 256 5.47 45.74 -28.53
CA CYS A 256 5.70 44.36 -28.90
C CYS A 256 5.18 44.13 -30.31
N GLN A 257 6.06 43.75 -31.24
CA GLN A 257 5.61 43.26 -32.54
C GLN A 257 4.96 41.88 -32.33
N THR A 258 3.66 41.78 -32.59
CA THR A 258 2.98 40.50 -32.68
C THR A 258 3.41 39.83 -33.98
N THR A 259 4.30 38.84 -33.92
CA THR A 259 4.49 37.93 -35.05
C THR A 259 3.22 37.07 -35.15
N ASN A 260 2.23 37.53 -35.92
CA ASN A 260 1.13 36.70 -36.37
C ASN A 260 1.69 35.76 -37.45
N ASN A 261 1.71 34.46 -37.11
CA ASN A 261 2.06 33.30 -37.93
C ASN A 261 3.35 33.37 -38.75
#